data_AF-A0A397BSC2-F1
#
_entry.id   AF-A0A397BSC2-F1
#
_cell.length_a   1.000
_cell.length_b   1.000
_cell.length_c   1.000
_cell.angle_alpha   90.00
_cell.angle_beta   90.00
_cell.angle_gamma   90.00
#
_symmetry.space_group_name_H-M   'P 1'
#
loop_
_entity.id
_entity.type
_entity.pdbx_description
1 polymer ?
#
loop_
_entity_poly.entity_id
_entity_poly.type
_entity_poly.pdbx_seq_one_letter_code
_entity_poly.pdbx_strand_id
1 'polypeptide(L)'
;MNDAQLREMTKDGWNILADGAPPIHVEVDEDKQFSGYRGPSREAALLWDDPYGLFLFFLPRRMWEDIAIQSNRYREDNMQQIVENMTKRRQTQRTERPGRRSKSLEELAASVMTIPPIKPHEILVWMGLLLGNMLCKTKDIRDQWKRETVGAAPPGTFGQLMVRKR
;
A
#
# COMPACT_ATOMS: atom_id res chain seq x y z
N MET A 1 2.60 -14.28 17.74
CA MET A 1 3.95 -14.21 17.13
C MET A 1 4.83 -13.42 18.09
N ASN A 2 5.87 -14.04 18.63
CA ASN A 2 6.69 -13.45 19.71
C ASN A 2 7.87 -12.63 19.13
N ASP A 3 8.34 -11.60 19.84
CA ASP A 3 9.45 -10.73 19.41
C ASP A 3 10.75 -11.51 19.15
N ALA A 4 10.94 -12.62 19.86
CA ALA A 4 12.04 -13.54 19.63
C ALA A 4 11.98 -14.17 18.22
N GLN A 5 10.79 -14.57 17.77
CA GLN A 5 10.58 -15.17 16.44
C GLN A 5 10.78 -14.14 15.32
N LEU A 6 10.34 -12.89 15.53
CA LEU A 6 10.58 -11.80 14.57
C LEU A 6 12.07 -11.49 14.39
N ARG A 7 12.86 -11.52 15.48
CA ARG A 7 14.32 -11.31 15.44
C ARG A 7 15.05 -12.47 14.77
N GLU A 8 14.55 -13.68 14.92
CA GLU A 8 15.08 -14.88 14.26
C GLU A 8 14.82 -14.83 12.74
N MET A 9 13.62 -14.44 12.32
CA MET A 9 13.31 -14.20 10.89
C MET A 9 14.15 -13.08 10.26
N THR A 10 14.68 -12.15 11.07
CA THR A 10 15.60 -11.12 10.58
C THR A 10 16.98 -11.70 10.26
N LYS A 11 17.38 -12.80 10.92
CA LYS A 11 18.67 -13.47 10.71
C LYS A 11 18.63 -14.49 9.59
N ASP A 12 17.53 -15.24 9.49
CA ASP A 12 17.38 -16.31 8.49
C ASP A 12 16.90 -15.77 7.12
N GLY A 13 16.57 -14.48 7.05
CA GLY A 13 16.02 -13.86 5.85
C GLY A 13 14.70 -14.51 5.42
N TRP A 14 14.33 -14.28 4.16
CA TRP A 14 13.25 -15.04 3.54
C TRP A 14 13.79 -16.45 3.26
N ASN A 15 13.55 -17.39 4.17
CA ASN A 15 13.78 -18.81 3.88
C ASN A 15 13.03 -19.15 2.58
N ILE A 16 13.79 -19.38 1.52
CA ILE A 16 13.27 -19.80 0.22
C ILE A 16 12.60 -21.16 0.48
N LEU A 17 11.32 -21.27 0.16
CA LEU A 17 10.61 -22.55 0.18
C LEU A 17 11.45 -23.53 -0.67
N ALA A 18 12.03 -24.55 -0.04
CA ALA A 18 12.88 -25.55 -0.68
C ALA A 18 12.13 -26.33 -1.78
N ASP A 19 10.81 -26.20 -1.77
CA ASP A 19 9.82 -26.95 -2.49
C ASP A 19 9.40 -26.17 -3.75
N GLY A 20 10.32 -25.97 -4.70
CA GLY A 20 9.99 -25.44 -6.04
C GLY A 20 10.72 -24.17 -6.48
N ALA A 21 11.77 -23.73 -5.77
CA ALA A 21 12.61 -22.65 -6.27
C ALA A 21 13.35 -23.09 -7.56
N PRO A 22 13.30 -22.31 -8.66
CA PRO A 22 14.13 -22.59 -9.82
C PRO A 22 15.62 -22.58 -9.41
N PRO A 23 16.47 -23.43 -10.01
CA PRO A 23 17.87 -23.56 -9.62
C PRO A 23 18.58 -22.18 -9.64
N ILE A 24 19.21 -21.84 -8.51
CA ILE A 24 19.79 -20.51 -8.21
C ILE A 24 21.01 -20.18 -9.10
N HIS A 25 21.55 -21.14 -9.83
CA HIS A 25 22.67 -20.92 -10.74
C HIS A 25 22.31 -21.41 -12.13
N VAL A 26 21.68 -20.54 -12.91
CA VAL A 26 21.86 -20.59 -14.36
C VAL A 26 23.29 -20.09 -14.58
N GLU A 27 24.18 -20.90 -15.16
CA GLU A 27 25.47 -20.39 -15.65
C GLU A 27 25.17 -19.28 -16.67
N VAL A 28 25.33 -18.03 -16.23
CA VAL A 28 25.18 -16.87 -17.09
C VAL A 28 26.57 -16.60 -17.67
N ASP A 29 26.72 -16.88 -18.96
CA ASP A 29 27.87 -16.44 -19.75
C ASP A 29 27.91 -14.90 -19.72
N GLU A 30 28.79 -14.31 -18.89
CA GLU A 30 28.89 -12.87 -18.65
C GLU A 30 29.08 -12.07 -19.95
N ASP A 31 29.79 -12.65 -20.92
CA ASP A 31 30.04 -12.05 -22.23
C ASP A 31 28.77 -12.03 -23.11
N LYS A 32 27.86 -12.99 -22.89
CA LYS A 32 26.57 -13.08 -23.61
C LYS A 32 25.37 -12.59 -22.81
N GLN A 33 25.52 -12.31 -21.51
CA GLN A 33 24.48 -11.80 -20.61
C GLN A 33 23.76 -10.56 -21.17
N PHE A 34 24.50 -9.81 -21.97
CA PHE A 34 24.09 -8.57 -22.58
C PHE A 34 24.01 -8.65 -24.11
N SER A 35 24.10 -9.84 -24.70
CA SER A 35 23.89 -10.03 -26.14
C SER A 35 22.39 -10.11 -26.48
N GLY A 36 21.96 -9.48 -27.59
CA GLY A 36 20.57 -9.53 -28.06
C GLY A 36 19.78 -8.22 -27.94
N TYR A 37 18.46 -8.31 -28.17
CA TYR A 37 17.54 -7.17 -28.17
C TYR A 37 17.33 -6.61 -26.75
N ARG A 38 17.40 -5.27 -26.61
CA ARG A 38 17.33 -4.55 -25.33
C ARG A 38 16.17 -3.54 -25.26
N GLY A 39 15.03 -3.90 -25.81
CA GLY A 39 13.84 -3.07 -25.79
C GLY A 39 12.66 -3.75 -25.08
N PRO A 40 11.50 -3.10 -25.05
CA PRO A 40 10.28 -3.69 -24.51
C PRO A 40 9.93 -4.96 -25.29
N SER A 41 9.36 -5.94 -24.59
CA SER A 41 8.78 -7.12 -25.25
C SER A 41 7.74 -6.68 -26.27
N ARG A 42 7.50 -7.50 -27.30
CA ARG A 42 6.51 -7.20 -28.34
C ARG A 42 5.13 -6.86 -27.76
N GLU A 43 4.72 -7.56 -26.71
CA GLU A 43 3.44 -7.33 -26.03
C GLU A 43 3.40 -5.98 -25.31
N ALA A 44 4.43 -5.63 -24.55
CA ALA A 44 4.53 -4.31 -23.92
C ALA A 44 4.64 -3.18 -24.96
N ALA A 45 5.32 -3.42 -26.08
CA ALA A 45 5.44 -2.47 -27.17
C ALA A 45 4.10 -2.18 -27.86
N LEU A 46 3.15 -3.12 -27.86
CA LEU A 46 1.80 -2.88 -28.39
C LEU A 46 0.94 -1.99 -27.48
N LEU A 47 1.33 -1.83 -26.21
CA LEU A 47 0.63 -1.03 -25.21
C LEU A 47 1.29 0.35 -25.00
N TRP A 48 2.18 0.77 -25.91
CA TRP A 48 3.00 1.96 -25.72
C TRP A 48 2.19 3.27 -25.64
N ASP A 49 1.03 3.32 -26.30
CA ASP A 49 0.09 4.44 -26.32
C ASP A 49 -1.00 4.33 -25.24
N ASP A 50 -1.10 3.18 -24.57
CA ASP A 50 -2.01 2.95 -23.44
C ASP A 50 -1.23 2.79 -22.12
N PRO A 51 -0.94 3.90 -21.41
CA PRO A 51 -0.20 3.85 -20.15
C PRO A 51 -0.95 3.06 -19.05
N TYR A 52 -2.28 2.98 -19.13
CA TYR A 52 -3.07 2.20 -18.18
C TYR A 52 -3.00 0.70 -18.49
N GLY A 53 -3.06 0.34 -19.77
CA GLY A 53 -2.81 -1.01 -20.26
C GLY A 53 -1.41 -1.50 -19.89
N LEU A 54 -0.38 -0.67 -20.09
CA LEU A 54 0.98 -0.98 -19.70
C LEU A 54 1.13 -1.12 -18.17
N PHE A 55 0.44 -0.30 -17.39
CA PHE A 55 0.40 -0.45 -15.93
C PHE A 55 -0.18 -1.81 -15.52
N LEU A 56 -1.31 -2.23 -16.12
CA LEU A 56 -1.94 -3.52 -15.82
C LEU A 56 -1.18 -4.72 -16.42
N PHE A 57 -0.35 -4.50 -17.44
CA PHE A 57 0.56 -5.54 -17.96
C PHE A 57 1.59 -5.96 -16.90
N PHE A 58 2.19 -4.99 -16.20
CA PHE A 58 3.14 -5.27 -15.12
C PHE A 58 2.47 -5.58 -13.78
N LEU A 59 1.26 -5.05 -13.54
CA LEU A 59 0.53 -5.21 -12.30
C LEU A 59 -0.89 -5.76 -12.60
N PRO A 60 -1.00 -7.09 -12.83
CA PRO A 60 -2.23 -7.70 -13.32
C PRO A 60 -3.41 -7.54 -12.36
N ARG A 61 -4.64 -7.55 -12.90
CA ARG A 61 -5.88 -7.42 -12.10
C ARG A 61 -5.95 -8.43 -10.94
N ARG A 62 -5.56 -9.67 -11.18
CA ARG A 62 -5.54 -10.75 -10.19
C ARG A 62 -4.65 -10.43 -8.99
N MET A 63 -3.51 -9.77 -9.20
CA MET A 63 -2.65 -9.33 -8.10
C MET A 63 -3.38 -8.39 -7.15
N TRP A 64 -4.16 -7.43 -7.68
CA TRP A 64 -4.92 -6.48 -6.86
C TRP A 64 -6.08 -7.15 -6.12
N GLU A 65 -6.71 -8.17 -6.72
CA GLU A 65 -7.70 -9.01 -6.06
C GLU A 65 -7.10 -9.76 -4.88
N ASP A 66 -5.95 -10.41 -5.08
CA ASP A 66 -5.23 -11.14 -4.05
C ASP A 66 -4.78 -10.19 -2.91
N ILE A 67 -4.25 -9.00 -3.24
CA ILE A 67 -3.89 -7.99 -2.24
C ILE A 67 -5.11 -7.57 -1.42
N ALA A 68 -6.27 -7.35 -2.05
CA ALA A 68 -7.49 -6.98 -1.33
C ALA A 68 -7.92 -8.08 -0.36
N ILE A 69 -7.90 -9.34 -0.81
CA ILE A 69 -8.22 -10.50 0.03
C ILE A 69 -7.28 -10.58 1.22
N GLN A 70 -5.97 -10.55 1.00
CA GLN A 70 -4.99 -10.66 2.09
C GLN A 70 -5.03 -9.44 3.03
N SER A 71 -5.27 -8.24 2.50
CA SER A 71 -5.40 -7.02 3.33
C SER A 71 -6.62 -7.09 4.24
N ASN A 72 -7.74 -7.61 3.74
CA ASN A 72 -8.95 -7.80 4.55
C ASN A 72 -8.76 -8.89 5.60
N ARG A 73 -8.15 -10.03 5.25
CA ARG A 73 -7.79 -11.09 6.20
C ARG A 73 -6.89 -10.56 7.32
N TYR A 74 -5.81 -9.86 6.96
CA TYR A 74 -4.93 -9.21 7.93
C TYR A 74 -5.71 -8.29 8.88
N ARG A 75 -6.65 -7.51 8.34
CA ARG A 75 -7.47 -6.61 9.15
C ARG A 75 -8.38 -7.35 10.12
N GLU A 76 -8.99 -8.46 9.71
CA GLU A 76 -9.83 -9.30 10.56
C GLU A 76 -9.00 -9.92 11.69
N ASP A 77 -7.86 -10.52 11.34
CA ASP A 77 -6.95 -11.18 12.29
C ASP A 77 -6.34 -10.21 13.31
N ASN A 78 -6.12 -8.95 12.93
CA ASN A 78 -5.43 -7.95 13.75
C ASN A 78 -6.37 -6.87 14.29
N MET A 79 -7.68 -7.10 14.30
CA MET A 79 -8.68 -6.10 14.69
C MET A 79 -8.41 -5.47 16.07
N GLN A 80 -8.08 -6.29 17.07
CA GLN A 80 -7.79 -5.82 18.43
C GLN A 80 -6.59 -4.88 18.47
N GLN A 81 -5.49 -5.28 17.81
CA GLN A 81 -4.28 -4.46 17.72
C GLN A 81 -4.53 -3.13 17.01
N ILE A 82 -5.36 -3.12 15.96
CA ILE A 82 -5.76 -1.91 15.25
C ILE A 82 -6.49 -0.95 16.19
N VAL A 83 -7.43 -1.45 17.00
CA VAL A 83 -8.18 -0.65 17.98
C VAL A 83 -7.26 -0.10 19.07
N GLU A 84 -6.36 -0.92 19.61
CA GLU A 84 -5.37 -0.50 20.60
C GLU A 84 -4.44 0.58 20.07
N ASN A 85 -3.89 0.40 18.88
CA ASN A 85 -3.00 1.36 18.23
C ASN A 85 -3.70 2.69 17.95
N MET A 86 -4.97 2.65 17.53
CA MET A 86 -5.79 3.84 17.36
C MET A 86 -6.06 4.55 18.69
N THR A 87 -6.27 3.80 19.78
CA THR A 87 -6.46 4.34 21.13
C THR A 87 -5.20 5.06 21.60
N LYS A 88 -4.04 4.39 21.52
CA LYS A 88 -2.73 4.97 21.89
C LYS A 88 -2.46 6.27 21.12
N ARG A 89 -2.64 6.26 19.79
CA ARG A 89 -2.48 7.45 18.93
C ARG A 89 -3.40 8.61 19.34
N ARG A 90 -4.63 8.32 19.78
CA ARG A 90 -5.56 9.35 20.26
C ARG A 90 -5.16 9.88 21.63
N GLN A 91 -4.66 9.04 22.52
CA GLN A 91 -4.18 9.44 23.83
C GLN A 91 -2.99 10.39 23.69
N THR A 92 -2.01 10.08 22.84
CA THR A 92 -0.89 10.99 22.53
C THR A 92 -1.38 12.34 22.00
N GLN A 93 -2.31 12.34 21.04
CA GLN A 93 -2.89 13.57 20.51
C GLN A 93 -3.67 14.40 21.55
N ARG A 94 -4.26 13.75 22.57
CA ARG A 94 -4.94 14.45 23.67
C ARG A 94 -3.94 15.14 24.58
N THR A 95 -2.81 14.49 24.88
CA THR A 95 -1.72 15.09 25.66
C THR A 95 -1.15 16.31 24.93
N GLU A 96 -1.00 16.23 23.60
CA GLU A 96 -0.53 17.35 22.77
C GLU A 96 -1.58 18.46 22.60
N ARG A 97 -2.89 18.13 22.66
CA ARG A 97 -4.00 19.07 22.43
C ARG A 97 -5.17 18.84 23.40
N PRO A 98 -5.11 19.40 24.62
CA PRO A 98 -6.01 19.04 25.72
C PRO A 98 -7.51 19.42 25.56
N GLY A 99 -7.91 20.11 24.48
CA GLY A 99 -9.31 20.49 24.21
C GLY A 99 -10.10 19.57 23.26
N ARG A 100 -9.50 18.51 22.72
CA ARG A 100 -10.16 17.65 21.72
C ARG A 100 -11.05 16.60 22.39
N ARG A 101 -12.36 16.59 22.07
CA ARG A 101 -13.31 15.52 22.49
C ARG A 101 -12.77 14.14 22.08
N SER A 102 -12.60 13.25 23.06
CA SER A 102 -12.22 11.86 22.84
C SER A 102 -13.46 10.97 22.79
N LYS A 103 -13.61 10.21 21.71
CA LYS A 103 -14.55 9.08 21.64
C LYS A 103 -14.17 8.01 22.65
N SER A 104 -15.15 7.26 23.16
CA SER A 104 -14.87 6.10 24.00
C SER A 104 -14.13 5.00 23.20
N LEU A 105 -13.52 4.03 23.89
CA LEU A 105 -12.87 2.90 23.25
C LEU A 105 -13.87 2.06 22.44
N GLU A 106 -15.09 1.91 22.96
CA GLU A 106 -16.19 1.21 22.31
C GLU A 106 -16.64 1.93 21.02
N GLU A 107 -16.78 3.26 21.07
CA GLU A 107 -17.07 4.06 19.87
C GLU A 107 -15.96 3.97 18.82
N LEU A 108 -14.71 3.83 19.26
CA LEU A 108 -13.57 3.67 18.36
C LEU A 108 -13.60 2.30 17.68
N ALA A 109 -13.80 1.23 18.45
CA ALA A 109 -13.95 -0.13 17.95
C ALA A 109 -15.11 -0.23 16.96
N ALA A 110 -16.29 0.30 17.31
CA ALA A 110 -17.43 0.38 16.42
C ALA A 110 -17.11 1.15 15.12
N SER A 111 -16.35 2.24 15.24
CA SER A 111 -15.94 3.02 14.05
C SER A 111 -14.95 2.31 13.14
N VAL A 112 -14.22 1.31 13.64
CA VAL A 112 -13.32 0.46 12.86
C VAL A 112 -14.10 -0.68 12.23
N MET A 113 -15.01 -1.31 12.98
CA MET A 113 -15.83 -2.41 12.48
C MET A 113 -16.79 -1.98 11.37
N THR A 114 -17.25 -0.72 11.39
CA THR A 114 -18.14 -0.17 10.36
C THR A 114 -17.46 0.14 9.03
N ILE A 115 -16.12 0.14 8.95
CA ILE A 115 -15.43 0.41 7.69
C ILE A 115 -15.57 -0.84 6.79
N PRO A 116 -16.09 -0.72 5.56
CA PRO A 116 -16.30 -1.88 4.69
C PRO A 116 -14.97 -2.57 4.32
N PRO A 117 -15.00 -3.85 3.89
CA PRO A 117 -13.84 -4.50 3.29
C PRO A 117 -13.26 -3.68 2.14
N ILE A 118 -11.95 -3.76 1.95
CA ILE A 118 -11.23 -3.12 0.85
C ILE A 118 -11.56 -3.86 -0.44
N LYS A 119 -12.00 -3.13 -1.46
CA LYS A 119 -12.22 -3.66 -2.81
C LYS A 119 -10.95 -3.49 -3.66
N PRO A 120 -10.71 -4.35 -4.67
CA PRO A 120 -9.51 -4.28 -5.50
C PRO A 120 -9.31 -2.92 -6.19
N HIS A 121 -10.39 -2.31 -6.69
CA HIS A 121 -10.30 -1.00 -7.35
C HIS A 121 -9.99 0.14 -6.39
N GLU A 122 -10.30 0.02 -5.09
CA GLU A 122 -9.91 1.04 -4.11
C GLU A 122 -8.40 1.07 -3.93
N ILE A 123 -7.73 -0.08 -4.05
CA ILE A 123 -6.26 -0.15 -4.06
C ILE A 123 -5.72 0.56 -5.30
N LEU A 124 -6.33 0.37 -6.47
CA LEU A 124 -5.94 1.09 -7.69
C LEU A 124 -6.11 2.61 -7.55
N VAL A 125 -7.22 3.07 -6.97
CA VAL A 125 -7.42 4.49 -6.67
C VAL A 125 -6.34 4.99 -5.71
N TRP A 126 -6.04 4.24 -4.65
CA TRP A 126 -4.98 4.59 -3.71
C TRP A 126 -3.60 4.66 -4.39
N MET A 127 -3.28 3.73 -5.30
CA MET A 127 -2.06 3.78 -6.10
C MET A 127 -1.99 5.03 -6.98
N GLY A 128 -3.11 5.42 -7.61
CA GLY A 128 -3.22 6.67 -8.35
C GLY A 128 -2.94 7.89 -7.47
N LEU A 129 -3.46 7.91 -6.24
CA LEU A 129 -3.19 8.97 -5.26
C LEU A 129 -1.72 9.00 -4.81
N LEU A 130 -1.09 7.83 -4.63
CA LEU A 130 0.34 7.74 -4.34
C LEU A 130 1.18 8.32 -5.48
N LEU A 131 0.88 7.95 -6.72
CA LEU A 131 1.55 8.47 -7.91
C LEU A 131 1.33 9.99 -8.04
N GLY A 132 0.10 10.46 -7.84
CA GLY A 132 -0.23 11.89 -7.82
C GLY A 132 0.56 12.65 -6.75
N ASN A 133 0.72 12.07 -5.55
CA ASN A 133 1.54 12.64 -4.49
C ASN A 133 3.04 12.58 -4.82
N MET A 134 3.53 11.58 -5.56
CA MET A 134 4.93 11.56 -6.02
C MET A 134 5.21 12.69 -7.02
N LEU A 135 4.25 13.00 -7.89
CA LEU A 135 4.35 14.08 -8.87
C LEU A 135 4.16 15.47 -8.24
N CYS A 136 3.19 15.60 -7.33
CA CYS A 136 2.85 16.85 -6.64
C CYS A 136 3.17 16.75 -5.14
N LYS A 137 4.44 16.54 -4.81
CA LYS A 137 4.88 16.16 -3.47
C LYS A 137 4.53 17.16 -2.37
N THR A 138 3.91 16.65 -1.31
CA THR A 138 3.78 17.31 0.00
C THR A 138 4.71 16.66 1.03
N LYS A 139 4.94 17.36 2.15
CA LYS A 139 5.74 16.82 3.27
C LYS A 139 5.11 15.57 3.88
N ASP A 140 3.78 15.56 3.99
CA ASP A 140 2.99 14.43 4.44
C ASP A 140 1.87 14.18 3.42
N ILE A 141 1.67 12.93 3.02
CA ILE A 141 0.60 12.57 2.08
C ILE A 141 -0.78 12.94 2.63
N ARG A 142 -0.96 12.95 3.96
CA ARG A 142 -2.21 13.36 4.62
C ARG A 142 -2.55 14.83 4.39
N ASP A 143 -1.55 15.65 4.03
CA ASP A 143 -1.74 17.06 3.73
C ASP A 143 -2.40 17.26 2.35
N GLN A 144 -2.35 16.28 1.45
CA GLN A 144 -3.07 16.32 0.17
C GLN A 144 -4.60 16.39 0.33
N TRP A 145 -5.12 16.00 1.49
CA TRP A 145 -6.54 16.13 1.84
C TRP A 145 -6.90 17.47 2.48
N LYS A 146 -5.94 18.36 2.72
CA LYS A 146 -6.24 19.73 3.15
C LYS A 146 -6.88 20.48 1.99
N ARG A 147 -7.78 21.40 2.31
CA ARG A 147 -8.39 22.31 1.33
C ARG A 147 -7.60 23.61 1.15
N GLU A 148 -6.38 23.64 1.65
CA GLU A 148 -5.46 24.76 1.49
C GLU A 148 -4.77 24.64 0.13
N THR A 149 -4.56 25.77 -0.53
CA THR A 149 -3.84 25.82 -1.81
C THR A 149 -2.35 25.66 -1.55
N VAL A 150 -1.88 24.43 -1.45
CA VAL A 150 -0.45 24.11 -1.30
C VAL A 150 -0.03 23.25 -2.49
N GLY A 151 0.69 23.85 -3.45
CA GLY A 151 1.27 23.14 -4.60
C GLY A 151 0.43 23.24 -5.88
N ALA A 152 0.71 22.32 -6.82
CA ALA A 152 0.16 22.34 -8.18
C ALA A 152 -1.21 21.66 -8.33
N ALA A 153 -1.55 20.74 -7.41
CA ALA A 153 -2.85 20.07 -7.42
C ALA A 153 -3.93 20.97 -6.79
N PRO A 154 -5.12 21.12 -7.42
CA PRO A 154 -6.20 21.86 -6.81
C PRO A 154 -6.62 21.28 -5.46
N PRO A 155 -6.98 22.12 -4.47
CA PRO A 155 -7.40 21.65 -3.17
C PRO A 155 -8.63 20.75 -3.28
N GLY A 156 -8.63 19.63 -2.54
CA GLY A 156 -9.75 18.70 -2.49
C GLY A 156 -9.77 17.62 -3.58
N THR A 157 -8.83 17.63 -4.54
CA THR A 157 -8.72 16.59 -5.58
C THR A 157 -8.64 15.17 -4.99
N PHE A 158 -7.79 14.97 -3.99
CA PHE A 158 -7.65 13.67 -3.33
C PHE A 158 -8.94 13.25 -2.61
N GLY A 159 -9.62 14.20 -1.98
CA GLY A 159 -10.88 13.97 -1.28
C GLY A 159 -12.06 13.60 -2.18
N GLN A 160 -12.00 13.97 -3.46
CA GLN A 160 -13.00 13.56 -4.47
C GLN A 160 -12.85 12.09 -4.86
N LEU A 161 -11.62 11.58 -4.90
CA LEU A 161 -11.32 10.19 -5.28
C LEU A 161 -11.43 9.22 -4.10
N MET A 162 -10.94 9.62 -2.92
CA MET A 162 -10.99 8.81 -1.72
C MET A 162 -11.09 9.70 -0.47
N VAL A 163 -12.00 9.40 0.44
CA VAL A 163 -12.12 10.16 1.70
C VAL A 163 -10.94 9.85 2.61
N ARG A 164 -10.35 10.86 3.26
CA ARG A 164 -9.17 10.71 4.14
C ARG A 164 -9.26 9.62 5.22
N LYS A 165 -10.49 9.28 5.65
CA LYS A 165 -10.73 8.26 6.69
C LYS A 165 -10.68 6.83 6.11
N ARG A 166 -10.89 6.66 4.81
CA ARG A 166 -10.79 5.38 4.11
C ARG A 166 -9.34 4.92 4.10
#